data_AF-A0A7Y4H4Y3-F1
#
_entry.id   AF-A0A7Y4H4Y3-F1
#
_cell.length_a   1.000
_cell.length_b   1.000
_cell.length_c   1.000
_cell.angle_alpha   90.00
_cell.angle_beta   90.00
_cell.angle_gamma   90.00
#
_symmetry.space_group_name_H-M   'P 1'
#
loop_
_entity.id
_entity.type
_entity.pdbx_description
1 polymer ?
#
loop_
_entity_poly.entity_id
_entity_poly.type
_entity_poly.pdbx_seq_one_letter_code
_entity_poly.pdbx_strand_id
1 'polypeptide(L)'
;MGKARALLEIRSLARSHTRTAIRVLVRIMRSEDATPAARVSAANAILDRGWGKATQPLENSGDGALEFIHRIERVIVYFAKRGFENVARIIKR
;
A
#
# COMPACT_ATOMS: atom_id res chain seq x y z
N MET A 1 -10.84 -16.49 20.09
CA MET A 1 -10.67 -15.47 19.02
C MET A 1 -10.27 -16.19 17.73
N GLY A 2 -10.85 -15.86 16.58
CA GLY A 2 -10.63 -16.61 15.32
C GLY A 2 -9.28 -16.29 14.64
N LYS A 3 -8.63 -17.32 14.08
CA LYS A 3 -7.32 -17.26 13.37
C LYS A 3 -7.22 -16.13 12.35
N ALA A 4 -8.30 -15.87 11.60
CA ALA A 4 -8.35 -14.79 10.61
C ALA A 4 -8.15 -13.40 11.24
N ARG A 5 -8.73 -13.15 12.42
CA ARG A 5 -8.61 -11.87 13.13
C ARG A 5 -7.19 -11.65 13.65
N ALA A 6 -6.56 -12.69 14.20
CA ALA A 6 -5.16 -12.63 14.64
C ALA A 6 -4.20 -12.32 13.47
N LEU A 7 -4.41 -12.92 12.29
CA LEU A 7 -3.61 -12.61 11.10
C LEU A 7 -3.78 -11.18 10.61
N LEU A 8 -5.00 -10.60 10.70
CA LEU A 8 -5.25 -9.21 10.36
C LEU A 8 -4.51 -8.26 11.33
N GLU A 9 -4.51 -8.56 12.62
CA GLU A 9 -3.80 -7.79 13.64
C GLU A 9 -2.28 -7.80 13.41
N ILE A 10 -1.69 -8.97 13.13
CA ILE A 10 -0.26 -9.09 12.80
C ILE A 10 0.10 -8.28 11.56
N ARG A 11 -0.73 -8.34 10.49
CA ARG A 11 -0.50 -7.57 9.27
C ARG A 11 -0.62 -6.06 9.52
N SER A 12 -1.57 -5.64 10.36
CA SER A 12 -1.73 -4.24 10.74
C SER A 12 -0.50 -3.73 11.50
N LEU A 13 -0.05 -4.51 12.48
CA LEU A 13 1.15 -4.19 13.26
C LEU A 13 2.40 -4.08 12.36
N ALA A 14 2.61 -5.04 11.47
CA ALA A 14 3.73 -4.99 10.51
C ALA A 14 3.72 -3.73 9.63
N ARG A 15 2.55 -3.30 9.15
CA ARG A 15 2.41 -2.05 8.37
C ARG A 15 2.69 -0.80 9.19
N SER A 16 2.37 -0.80 10.48
CA SER A 16 2.69 0.32 11.36
C SER A 16 4.20 0.61 11.44
N HIS A 17 5.04 -0.42 11.24
CA HIS A 17 6.49 -0.27 11.24
C HIS A 17 7.10 0.20 9.92
N THR A 18 6.31 0.38 8.85
CA THR A 18 6.83 0.73 7.52
C THR A 18 7.74 1.97 7.56
N ARG A 19 7.37 3.02 8.30
CA ARG A 19 8.18 4.24 8.40
C ARG A 19 9.54 3.98 9.06
N THR A 20 9.58 3.13 10.10
CA THR A 20 10.83 2.74 10.77
C THR A 20 11.68 1.86 9.85
N ALA A 21 11.07 0.89 9.16
CA ALA A 21 11.78 0.02 8.23
C ALA A 21 12.44 0.83 7.10
N ILE A 22 11.75 1.82 6.51
CA ILE A 22 12.32 2.70 5.49
C ILE A 22 13.52 3.48 6.05
N ARG A 23 13.44 4.01 7.27
CA ARG A 23 14.58 4.71 7.89
C ARG A 23 15.79 3.79 8.08
N VAL A 24 15.57 2.53 8.44
CA VAL A 24 16.66 1.55 8.55
C VAL A 24 17.31 1.29 7.19
N LEU A 25 16.53 1.09 6.13
CA LEU A 25 17.07 0.93 4.77
C LEU A 25 17.89 2.16 4.34
N VAL A 26 17.40 3.38 4.62
CA VAL A 26 18.13 4.62 4.35
C VAL A 26 19.46 4.68 5.10
N ARG A 27 19.48 4.24 6.37
CA ARG A 27 20.73 4.16 7.15
C ARG A 27 21.70 3.15 6.54
N ILE A 28 21.23 1.96 6.18
CA ILE A 28 22.07 0.90 5.59
C ILE A 28 22.71 1.38 4.29
N MET A 29 21.94 1.98 3.36
CA MET A 29 22.51 2.43 2.07
C MET A 29 23.55 3.55 2.21
N ARG A 30 23.49 4.33 3.30
CA ARG A 30 24.42 5.42 3.60
C ARG A 30 25.61 5.01 4.48
N SER A 31 25.58 3.81 5.05
CA SER A 31 26.60 3.34 5.98
C SER A 31 27.87 2.92 5.23
N GLU A 32 29.02 3.45 5.61
CA GLU A 32 30.32 3.04 5.05
C GLU A 32 30.74 1.66 5.53
N ASP A 33 30.33 1.28 6.75
CA ASP A 33 30.59 -0.05 7.32
C ASP A 33 29.73 -1.18 6.72
N ALA A 34 28.70 -0.83 5.93
CA ALA A 34 27.85 -1.83 5.29
C ALA A 34 28.51 -2.35 4.01
N THR A 35 28.40 -3.65 3.75
CA THR A 35 28.92 -4.22 2.52
C THR A 35 28.28 -3.55 1.29
N PRO A 36 29.00 -3.42 0.15
CA PRO A 36 28.43 -2.86 -1.07
C PRO A 36 27.10 -3.52 -1.47
N ALA A 37 27.01 -4.84 -1.33
CA ALA A 37 25.78 -5.60 -1.61
C ALA A 37 24.62 -5.22 -0.69
N ALA A 38 24.86 -5.01 0.61
CA ALA A 38 23.83 -4.58 1.56
C ALA A 38 23.30 -3.18 1.20
N ARG A 39 24.18 -2.27 0.77
CA ARG A 39 23.81 -0.93 0.33
C ARG A 39 22.94 -0.95 -0.92
N VAL A 40 23.33 -1.74 -1.93
CA VAL A 40 22.56 -1.95 -3.17
C VAL A 40 21.20 -2.57 -2.87
N SER A 41 21.15 -3.60 -2.02
CA SER A 41 19.91 -4.25 -1.61
C SER A 41 18.94 -3.27 -0.92
N ALA A 42 19.47 -2.44 -0.01
CA ALA A 42 18.67 -1.42 0.66
C ALA A 42 18.15 -0.34 -0.30
N ALA A 43 18.96 0.10 -1.27
CA ALA A 43 18.55 1.05 -2.30
C ALA A 43 17.44 0.48 -3.20
N ASN A 44 17.62 -0.73 -3.73
CA ASN A 44 16.63 -1.41 -4.56
C ASN A 44 15.31 -1.60 -3.79
N ALA A 45 15.37 -1.98 -2.52
CA ALA A 45 14.20 -2.14 -1.67
C ALA A 45 13.39 -0.83 -1.51
N ILE A 46 14.04 0.34 -1.54
CA ILE A 46 13.37 1.64 -1.49
C ILE A 46 12.75 1.96 -2.87
N LEU A 47 13.52 1.78 -3.95
CA LEU A 47 13.07 2.06 -5.31
C LEU A 47 11.87 1.20 -5.70
N ASP A 48 11.93 -0.11 -5.45
CA ASP A 48 10.83 -1.06 -5.72
C ASP A 48 9.52 -0.65 -5.03
N ARG A 49 9.60 0.04 -3.88
CA ARG A 49 8.42 0.52 -3.14
C ARG A 49 7.89 1.85 -3.64
N GLY A 50 8.77 2.73 -4.13
CA GLY A 50 8.39 4.05 -4.65
C GLY A 50 7.91 4.01 -6.09
N TRP A 51 8.51 3.15 -6.90
CA TRP A 51 8.31 3.09 -8.35
C TRP A 51 7.72 1.77 -8.85
N GLY A 52 7.61 0.78 -7.96
CA GLY A 52 7.24 -0.58 -8.36
C GLY A 52 8.45 -1.36 -8.85
N LYS A 53 8.25 -2.66 -9.08
CA LYS A 53 9.26 -3.52 -9.71
C LYS A 53 9.20 -3.37 -11.23
N ALA A 54 10.35 -3.55 -11.88
CA ALA A 54 10.39 -3.68 -13.33
C ALA A 54 9.43 -4.77 -13.82
N THR A 55 8.67 -4.47 -14.87
CA THR A 55 7.75 -5.41 -15.52
C THR A 55 8.52 -6.67 -15.89
N GLN A 56 8.16 -7.80 -15.28
CA GLN A 56 8.76 -9.09 -15.62
C GLN A 56 8.21 -9.50 -17.01
N PRO A 57 9.08 -9.87 -17.97
CA PRO A 57 8.61 -10.50 -19.19
C PRO A 57 7.87 -11.78 -18.83
N LEU A 58 6.64 -11.94 -19.31
CA LEU A 58 5.93 -13.20 -19.21
C LEU A 58 6.48 -14.12 -20.30
N GLU A 59 7.07 -15.23 -19.91
CA GLU A 59 7.46 -16.28 -20.85
C GLU A 59 6.19 -17.05 -21.25
N ASN A 60 5.67 -16.79 -22.45
CA ASN A 60 4.52 -17.51 -23.00
C ASN A 60 4.92 -18.95 -23.34
N SER A 61 4.86 -19.84 -22.35
CA SER A 61 4.90 -21.28 -22.59
C SER A 61 3.49 -21.77 -22.95
N GLY A 62 3.08 -21.56 -24.20
CA GLY A 62 1.82 -22.12 -24.72
C GLY A 62 1.12 -21.18 -25.69
N ASP A 63 0.66 -21.77 -26.79
CA ASP A 63 0.11 -21.14 -27.99
C ASP A 63 -1.29 -20.51 -27.77
N GLY A 64 -1.35 -19.53 -26.87
CA GLY A 64 -2.55 -18.78 -26.56
C GLY A 64 -2.16 -17.44 -25.95
N ALA A 65 -2.21 -16.38 -26.76
CA ALA A 65 -2.03 -15.02 -26.27
C ALA A 65 -3.07 -14.74 -25.17
N LEU A 66 -2.61 -14.62 -23.92
CA LEU A 66 -3.46 -14.13 -22.85
C LEU A 66 -3.74 -12.64 -23.10
N GLU A 67 -4.91 -12.32 -23.65
CA GLU A 67 -5.40 -10.95 -23.69
C GLU A 67 -5.71 -10.48 -22.26
N PHE A 68 -4.81 -9.67 -21.71
CA PHE A 68 -4.99 -9.07 -20.40
C PHE A 68 -6.08 -7.98 -20.43
N ILE A 69 -7.34 -8.35 -20.25
CA ILE A 69 -8.42 -7.37 -19.98
C ILE A 69 -8.41 -7.05 -18.48
N HIS A 70 -7.53 -6.14 -18.04
CA HIS A 70 -7.65 -5.55 -16.71
C HIS A 70 -8.66 -4.40 -16.73
N ARG A 71 -9.94 -4.70 -16.51
CA ARG A 71 -10.97 -3.68 -16.22
C ARG A 71 -11.00 -3.44 -14.71
N ILE A 72 -10.55 -2.27 -14.27
CA ILE A 72 -10.67 -1.83 -12.87
C ILE A 72 -11.75 -0.77 -12.78
N GLU A 73 -12.87 -1.08 -12.13
CA GLU A 73 -13.92 -0.11 -11.82
C GLU A 73 -13.75 0.40 -10.37
N ARG A 74 -13.59 1.72 -10.21
CA ARG A 74 -13.51 2.35 -8.88
C ARG A 74 -14.80 3.10 -8.59
N VAL A 75 -15.60 2.56 -7.66
CA VAL A 75 -16.78 3.24 -7.11
C VAL A 75 -16.40 3.84 -5.76
N ILE A 76 -16.35 5.18 -5.68
CA ILE A 76 -16.10 5.92 -4.43
C ILE A 76 -17.42 6.53 -3.98
N VAL A 77 -17.97 6.06 -2.86
CA VAL A 77 -19.18 6.62 -2.25
C VAL A 77 -18.78 7.59 -1.15
N TYR A 78 -19.10 8.87 -1.34
CA TYR A 78 -18.98 9.88 -0.29
C TYR A 78 -20.32 9.99 0.46
N PHE A 79 -20.33 9.61 1.74
CA PHE A 79 -21.46 9.92 2.61
C PHE A 79 -21.40 11.39 3.02
N ALA A 80 -22.27 12.22 2.44
CA ALA A 80 -22.52 13.56 2.96
C ALA A 80 -23.23 13.45 4.32
N LYS A 81 -22.63 13.99 5.39
CA LYS A 81 -23.32 14.18 6.67
C LYS A 81 -24.44 15.20 6.46
N ARG A 82 -25.70 14.74 6.41
CA ARG A 82 -26.87 15.61 6.42
C ARG A 82 -27.05 16.16 7.84
N GLY A 83 -26.58 17.39 8.05
CA GLY A 83 -26.69 18.13 9.29
C GLY A 83 -28.13 18.51 9.63
N PHE A 84 -28.37 18.66 10.93
CA PHE A 84 -29.62 19.01 11.57
C PHE A 84 -30.08 20.44 11.22
N GLU A 85 -31.02 20.58 10.29
CA GLU A 85 -31.77 21.84 10.07
C GLU A 85 -33.25 21.59 10.23
N ASN A 86 -33.77 21.53 11.47
CA ASN A 86 -35.21 21.59 11.72
C ASN A 86 -35.61 22.18 13.09
N VAL A 87 -34.71 22.88 13.79
CA VAL A 87 -35.06 23.49 15.11
C VAL A 87 -35.46 24.97 15.00
N ALA A 88 -35.22 25.64 13.86
CA ALA A 88 -35.47 27.08 13.73
C ALA A 88 -36.87 27.49 13.22
N ARG A 89 -37.78 26.54 12.92
CA ARG A 89 -39.08 26.86 12.29
C ARG A 89 -40.31 26.76 13.20
N ILE A 90 -40.15 26.47 14.50
CA ILE A 90 -41.27 26.32 15.46
C ILE A 90 -41.54 27.59 16.31
N ILE A 91 -40.71 28.64 16.23
CA ILE A 91 -40.86 29.87 17.07
C ILE A 91 -41.32 31.11 16.27
N LYS A 92 -41.86 30.96 15.05
CA LYS A 92 -42.51 32.09 14.33
C LYS A 92 -43.71 31.66 13.49
N ARG A 93 -44.82 31.34 14.16
CA ARG A 93 -46.18 31.88 13.92
C ARG A 93 -47.21 31.08 14.70
#